data_AF-A0A9P7UAI2-F1
#
_entry.id   AF-A0A9P7UAI2-F1
#
_cell.length_a   1.000
_cell.length_b   1.000
_cell.length_c   1.000
_cell.angle_alpha   90.00
_cell.angle_beta   90.00
_cell.angle_gamma   90.00
#
_symmetry.space_group_name_H-M   'P 1'
#
loop_
_entity.id
_entity.type
_entity.pdbx_description
1 polymer ?
#
loop_
_entity_poly.entity_id
_entity_poly.type
_entity_poly.pdbx_seq_one_letter_code
_entity_poly.pdbx_strand_id
1 'polypeptide(L)'
;MDSEESEGSCSSINGSLCDMCYDAVVFDDSDDKFYEGTDYNDEPTLRHSEAQSDPVLLKPTLYWEDTLPDLPLMAESAADGCRMCGFLREELIRQKICHVGDIRIGAGYLFGGQGWEVEIIDTDPGLAFWRCEVFAVGTTTNDMVKLHRITILNFDIESSNRDLRRWLRVHTKPAPGPLDSASVEWLQSQLQQCDYGWDLRKPEVPFLPTRLIHVGQNEDDAPRLVIVEDMLESGMIDALKYATLSYCWGSKEDALKQTKTTKDTILTHCQGMPLGSLSPVVRDTIKVCRALVK
;
A
#
# COMPACT_ATOMS: atom_id res chain seq x y z
N MET A 1 10.67 -37.33 31.72
CA MET A 1 9.28 -36.85 31.90
C MET A 1 9.14 -35.76 30.88
N ASP A 2 8.95 -36.28 29.68
CA ASP A 2 9.23 -35.65 28.41
C ASP A 2 7.97 -34.91 28.01
N SER A 3 8.08 -33.59 27.94
CA SER A 3 7.02 -32.73 27.45
C SER A 3 7.10 -32.70 25.94
N GLU A 4 6.15 -33.42 25.36
CA GLU A 4 5.80 -33.60 23.95
C GLU A 4 6.06 -32.35 23.08
N GLU A 5 7.02 -32.47 22.17
CA GLU A 5 7.06 -31.69 20.95
C GLU A 5 5.87 -32.13 20.07
N SER A 6 4.86 -31.28 19.96
CA SER A 6 3.81 -31.48 18.96
C SER A 6 4.39 -31.17 17.59
N GLU A 7 4.85 -32.21 16.89
CA GLU A 7 5.11 -32.19 15.45
C GLU A 7 3.83 -31.75 14.74
N GLY A 8 3.82 -30.51 14.28
CA GLY A 8 2.81 -30.00 13.36
C GLY A 8 2.92 -30.74 12.04
N SER A 9 2.06 -31.75 11.87
CA SER A 9 1.83 -32.47 10.63
C SER A 9 1.72 -31.50 9.44
N CYS A 10 2.75 -31.51 8.58
CA CYS A 10 2.73 -30.91 7.25
C CYS A 10 1.72 -31.70 6.40
N SER A 11 0.46 -31.35 6.53
CA SER A 11 -0.64 -31.89 5.74
C SER A 11 -0.72 -31.13 4.42
N SER A 12 -0.14 -31.73 3.37
CA SER A 12 -0.37 -31.47 1.94
C SER A 12 -0.79 -30.04 1.54
N ILE A 13 0.18 -29.13 1.47
CA ILE A 13 0.01 -27.79 0.86
C ILE A 13 -0.40 -27.90 -0.64
N ASN A 14 -0.16 -29.06 -1.27
CA ASN A 14 -0.45 -29.33 -2.68
C ASN A 14 -1.95 -29.42 -3.03
N GLY A 15 -2.88 -29.38 -2.07
CA GLY A 15 -4.30 -29.61 -2.35
C GLY A 15 -5.05 -28.48 -3.06
N SER A 16 -4.43 -27.32 -3.33
CA SER A 16 -5.16 -26.13 -3.81
C SER A 16 -4.50 -25.35 -4.95
N LEU A 17 -3.43 -25.88 -5.55
CA LEU A 17 -2.73 -25.30 -6.71
C LEU A 17 -2.58 -26.37 -7.78
N CYS A 18 -2.73 -26.01 -9.05
CA CYS A 18 -2.28 -26.87 -10.16
C CYS A 18 -0.75 -26.86 -10.25
N ASP A 19 -0.16 -27.86 -10.90
CA ASP A 19 1.30 -28.03 -11.00
C ASP A 19 2.00 -26.75 -11.49
N MET A 20 1.47 -26.12 -12.55
CA MET A 20 2.03 -24.86 -13.07
C MET A 20 2.00 -23.73 -12.03
N CYS A 21 0.92 -23.60 -11.25
CA CYS A 21 0.85 -22.57 -10.23
C CYS A 21 1.71 -22.91 -9.02
N TYR A 22 1.85 -24.19 -8.67
CA TYR A 22 2.76 -24.63 -7.62
C TYR A 22 4.20 -24.25 -7.97
N ASP A 23 4.65 -24.62 -9.17
CA ASP A 23 6.00 -24.31 -9.65
C ASP A 23 6.25 -22.80 -9.77
N ALA A 24 5.20 -21.99 -9.93
CA ALA A 24 5.31 -20.53 -10.06
C ALA A 24 5.38 -19.77 -8.74
N VAL A 25 4.89 -20.35 -7.65
CA VAL A 25 4.80 -19.69 -6.34
C VAL A 25 5.74 -20.30 -5.32
N VAL A 26 6.27 -21.49 -5.56
CA VAL A 26 7.32 -22.05 -4.72
C VAL A 26 8.60 -21.27 -5.00
N PHE A 27 9.03 -20.52 -4.00
CA PHE A 27 10.32 -19.84 -4.01
C PHE A 27 11.41 -20.83 -3.63
N ASP A 28 12.32 -21.10 -4.56
CA ASP A 28 13.48 -21.99 -4.38
C ASP A 28 14.76 -21.15 -4.37
N ASP A 29 15.42 -21.07 -3.21
CA ASP A 29 16.70 -20.37 -3.02
C ASP A 29 17.91 -21.31 -3.07
N SER A 30 17.76 -22.55 -3.56
CA SER A 30 18.86 -23.49 -3.75
C SER A 30 19.71 -23.23 -5.00
N ASP A 31 19.30 -22.29 -5.86
CA ASP A 31 20.04 -21.85 -7.05
C ASP A 31 21.40 -21.24 -6.66
N ASP A 32 22.43 -21.47 -7.49
CA ASP A 32 23.82 -21.07 -7.21
C ASP A 32 24.04 -19.56 -7.20
N LYS A 33 23.07 -18.79 -7.68
CA LYS A 33 23.08 -17.33 -7.61
C LYS A 33 22.66 -16.80 -6.24
N PHE A 34 22.02 -17.62 -5.41
CA PHE A 34 21.68 -17.27 -4.04
C PHE A 34 22.83 -17.60 -3.08
N TYR A 35 23.03 -16.73 -2.11
CA TYR A 35 24.03 -16.93 -1.06
C TYR A 35 23.63 -16.22 0.24
N GLU A 36 24.17 -16.71 1.35
CA GLU A 36 24.05 -16.04 2.64
C GLU A 36 25.02 -14.85 2.72
N GLY A 37 24.48 -13.66 2.98
CA GLY A 37 25.23 -12.48 3.39
C GLY A 37 24.70 -11.95 4.72
N THR A 38 25.13 -10.76 5.13
CA THR A 38 24.69 -10.16 6.40
C THR A 38 24.00 -8.81 6.21
N ASP A 39 23.13 -8.44 7.15
CA ASP A 39 22.62 -7.07 7.28
C ASP A 39 23.60 -6.18 8.07
N TYR A 40 23.21 -4.94 8.36
CA TYR A 40 24.02 -3.97 9.12
C TYR A 40 24.26 -4.36 10.60
N ASN A 41 23.58 -5.39 11.10
CA ASN A 41 23.77 -5.95 12.45
C ASN A 41 24.53 -7.30 12.42
N ASP A 42 25.15 -7.67 11.30
CA ASP A 42 25.81 -8.97 11.10
C ASP A 42 24.85 -10.17 11.17
N GLU A 43 23.55 -9.97 10.94
CA GLU A 43 22.56 -11.04 10.93
C GLU A 43 22.40 -11.66 9.54
N PRO A 44 22.18 -12.98 9.41
CA PRO A 44 22.15 -13.67 8.12
C PRO A 44 20.94 -13.27 7.27
N THR A 45 21.19 -13.09 5.98
CA THR A 45 20.23 -12.63 4.97
C THR A 45 20.47 -13.31 3.62
N LEU A 46 19.39 -13.54 2.87
CA LEU A 46 19.46 -14.04 1.51
C LEU A 46 19.93 -12.92 0.58
N ARG A 47 20.91 -13.24 -0.26
CA ARG A 47 21.48 -12.37 -1.28
C ARG A 47 21.40 -13.06 -2.64
N HIS A 48 21.29 -12.27 -3.70
CA HIS A 48 21.31 -12.75 -5.08
C HIS A 48 22.45 -12.06 -5.83
N SER A 49 23.30 -12.84 -6.48
CA SER A 49 24.55 -12.36 -7.12
C SER A 49 24.34 -11.31 -8.22
N GLU A 50 23.18 -11.32 -8.87
CA GLU A 50 22.84 -10.36 -9.93
C GLU A 50 22.05 -9.14 -9.40
N ALA A 51 21.67 -9.12 -8.12
CA ALA A 51 20.90 -8.04 -7.53
C ALA A 51 21.83 -6.88 -7.11
N GLN A 52 22.23 -6.08 -8.10
CA GLN A 52 22.99 -4.84 -7.86
C GLN A 52 22.05 -3.63 -7.78
N SER A 53 21.73 -3.02 -8.93
CA SER A 53 20.87 -1.82 -9.03
C SER A 53 19.50 -2.10 -9.64
N ASP A 54 19.44 -2.99 -10.62
CA ASP A 54 18.19 -3.32 -11.32
C ASP A 54 17.56 -4.56 -10.69
N PRO A 55 16.22 -4.58 -10.56
CA PRO A 55 15.53 -5.75 -10.08
C PRO A 55 15.64 -6.89 -11.11
N VAL A 56 15.89 -8.09 -10.62
CA VAL A 56 16.05 -9.31 -11.41
C VAL A 56 14.78 -10.15 -11.29
N LEU A 57 14.17 -10.50 -12.43
CA LEU A 57 13.13 -11.52 -12.48
C LEU A 57 13.76 -12.90 -12.33
N LEU A 58 13.45 -13.57 -11.23
CA LEU A 58 13.96 -14.89 -10.91
C LEU A 58 13.34 -15.94 -11.82
N LYS A 59 14.14 -16.95 -12.15
CA LYS A 59 13.71 -18.11 -12.94
C LYS A 59 13.25 -19.24 -11.99
N PRO A 60 12.33 -20.11 -12.43
CA PRO A 60 11.65 -20.10 -13.72
C PRO A 60 10.57 -19.02 -13.80
N THR A 61 10.52 -18.29 -14.91
CA THR A 61 9.32 -17.53 -15.28
C THR A 61 8.36 -18.52 -15.93
N LEU A 62 7.23 -18.78 -15.29
CA LEU A 62 6.22 -19.67 -15.84
C LEU A 62 5.25 -18.91 -16.72
N TYR A 63 4.81 -19.57 -17.79
CA TYR A 63 3.96 -18.97 -18.80
C TYR A 63 2.63 -19.70 -18.89
N TRP A 64 1.54 -18.96 -18.71
CA TRP A 64 0.20 -19.42 -19.05
C TRP A 64 -0.20 -18.86 -20.41
N GLU A 65 -1.00 -19.63 -21.14
CA GLU A 65 -1.71 -19.17 -22.32
C GLU A 65 -3.19 -19.10 -21.96
N ASP A 66 -3.87 -18.05 -22.41
CA ASP A 66 -5.31 -17.88 -22.22
C ASP A 66 -5.86 -16.87 -23.24
N THR A 67 -7.16 -16.60 -23.19
CA THR A 67 -7.82 -15.66 -24.11
C THR A 67 -8.60 -14.61 -23.32
N LEU A 68 -8.31 -13.32 -23.56
CA LEU A 68 -9.09 -12.22 -23.01
C LEU A 68 -10.40 -12.01 -23.80
N PRO A 69 -11.49 -11.57 -23.14
CA PRO A 69 -11.54 -11.08 -21.77
C PRO A 69 -11.87 -12.14 -20.71
N ASP A 70 -12.30 -13.34 -21.10
CA ASP A 70 -12.98 -14.28 -20.19
C ASP A 70 -12.03 -15.21 -19.43
N LEU A 71 -10.81 -15.38 -19.94
CA LEU A 71 -9.75 -16.25 -19.39
C LEU A 71 -10.27 -17.67 -19.12
N PRO A 72 -10.78 -18.38 -20.16
CA PRO A 72 -11.41 -19.68 -20.00
C PRO A 72 -10.49 -20.76 -19.41
N LEU A 73 -9.19 -20.75 -19.72
CA LEU A 73 -8.28 -21.79 -19.24
C LEU A 73 -7.98 -21.63 -17.74
N MET A 74 -7.79 -20.39 -17.28
CA MET A 74 -7.71 -20.11 -15.85
C MET A 74 -9.04 -20.37 -15.13
N ALA A 75 -10.18 -20.15 -15.79
CA ALA A 75 -11.49 -20.46 -15.23
C ALA A 75 -11.68 -21.96 -15.01
N GLU A 76 -11.29 -22.79 -15.98
CA GLU A 76 -11.30 -24.25 -15.89
C GLU A 76 -10.37 -24.72 -14.76
N SER A 77 -9.11 -24.27 -14.73
CA SER A 77 -8.18 -24.65 -13.67
C SER A 77 -8.65 -24.21 -12.27
N ALA A 78 -9.33 -23.07 -12.17
CA ALA A 78 -9.95 -22.63 -10.92
C ALA A 78 -11.13 -23.53 -10.50
N ALA A 79 -11.96 -23.96 -11.46
CA ALA A 79 -13.05 -24.91 -11.22
C ALA A 79 -12.54 -26.28 -10.77
N ASP A 80 -11.36 -26.68 -11.25
CA ASP A 80 -10.63 -27.89 -10.83
C ASP A 80 -9.94 -27.73 -9.46
N GLY A 81 -10.03 -26.56 -8.84
CA GLY A 81 -9.57 -26.31 -7.46
C GLY A 81 -8.29 -25.48 -7.33
N CYS A 82 -7.69 -25.01 -8.44
CA CYS A 82 -6.53 -24.13 -8.36
C CYS A 82 -6.90 -22.71 -7.92
N ARG A 83 -6.59 -22.38 -6.67
CA ARG A 83 -6.89 -21.06 -6.09
C ARG A 83 -6.11 -19.92 -6.74
N MET A 84 -4.88 -20.18 -7.19
CA MET A 84 -4.04 -19.16 -7.85
C MET A 84 -4.58 -18.79 -9.24
N CYS A 85 -5.00 -19.76 -10.05
CA CYS A 85 -5.66 -19.47 -11.33
C CYS A 85 -6.93 -18.64 -11.12
N GLY A 86 -7.75 -18.98 -10.11
CA GLY A 86 -8.93 -18.19 -9.76
C GLY A 86 -8.59 -16.76 -9.36
N PHE A 87 -7.60 -16.60 -8.47
CA PHE A 87 -7.12 -15.29 -8.02
C PHE A 87 -6.59 -14.44 -9.18
N LEU A 88 -5.66 -14.97 -9.99
CA LEU A 88 -5.09 -14.24 -11.13
C LEU A 88 -6.17 -13.83 -12.14
N ARG A 89 -7.11 -14.73 -12.43
CA ARG A 89 -8.23 -14.44 -13.32
C ARG A 89 -9.08 -13.28 -12.80
N GLU A 90 -9.43 -13.28 -11.53
CA GLU A 90 -10.21 -12.19 -10.92
C GLU A 90 -9.48 -10.86 -10.99
N GLU A 91 -8.17 -10.84 -10.67
CA GLU A 91 -7.36 -9.64 -10.73
C GLU A 91 -7.23 -9.10 -12.15
N LEU A 92 -7.01 -9.97 -13.14
CA LEU A 92 -6.92 -9.60 -14.55
C LEU A 92 -8.24 -9.04 -15.09
N ILE A 93 -9.37 -9.65 -14.75
CA ILE A 93 -10.70 -9.15 -15.12
C ILE A 93 -10.95 -7.78 -14.47
N ARG A 94 -10.52 -7.59 -13.22
CA ARG A 94 -10.67 -6.32 -12.49
C ARG A 94 -9.93 -5.17 -13.16
N GLN A 95 -8.83 -5.44 -13.87
CA GLN A 95 -8.10 -4.43 -14.65
C GLN A 95 -8.88 -3.90 -15.86
N LYS A 96 -10.00 -4.53 -16.27
CA LYS A 96 -10.82 -4.12 -17.42
C LYS A 96 -9.98 -3.90 -18.69
N ILE A 97 -9.13 -4.87 -18.97
CA ILE A 97 -8.19 -4.82 -20.09
C ILE A 97 -8.97 -4.72 -21.42
N CYS A 98 -8.66 -3.71 -22.25
CA CYS A 98 -9.35 -3.44 -23.51
C CYS A 98 -8.95 -4.37 -24.68
N HIS A 99 -8.15 -5.41 -24.42
CA HIS A 99 -7.71 -6.37 -25.43
C HIS A 99 -8.65 -7.56 -25.52
N VAL A 100 -8.87 -8.08 -26.73
CA VAL A 100 -9.63 -9.30 -27.00
C VAL A 100 -8.78 -10.18 -27.90
N GLY A 101 -8.53 -11.41 -27.47
CA GLY A 101 -7.66 -12.33 -28.17
C GLY A 101 -6.70 -13.08 -27.26
N ASP A 102 -5.83 -13.87 -27.88
CA ASP A 102 -4.89 -14.75 -27.20
C ASP A 102 -3.79 -13.95 -26.52
N ILE A 103 -3.51 -14.36 -25.29
CA ILE A 103 -2.49 -13.77 -24.45
C ILE A 103 -1.55 -14.84 -23.92
N ARG A 104 -0.34 -14.37 -23.58
CA ARG A 104 0.60 -15.12 -22.77
C ARG A 104 0.86 -14.35 -21.48
N ILE A 105 0.80 -15.04 -20.35
CA ILE A 105 1.00 -14.48 -19.02
C ILE A 105 2.29 -15.05 -18.49
N GLY A 106 3.31 -14.23 -18.26
CA GLY A 106 4.55 -14.64 -17.60
C GLY A 106 4.53 -14.19 -16.14
N ALA A 107 4.87 -15.06 -15.19
CA ALA A 107 5.00 -14.64 -13.80
C ALA A 107 6.20 -15.24 -13.08
N GLY A 108 6.65 -14.54 -12.05
CA GLY A 108 7.77 -14.95 -11.20
C GLY A 108 8.12 -13.91 -10.16
N TYR A 109 9.03 -14.29 -9.27
CA TYR A 109 9.54 -13.42 -8.21
C TYR A 109 10.51 -12.38 -8.78
N LEU A 110 10.41 -11.13 -8.33
CA LEU A 110 11.45 -10.12 -8.52
C LEU A 110 12.29 -9.98 -7.26
N PHE A 111 13.61 -10.02 -7.45
CA PHE A 111 14.60 -9.79 -6.41
C PHE A 111 15.43 -8.55 -6.75
N GLY A 112 15.56 -7.64 -5.79
CA GLY A 112 16.24 -6.35 -5.95
C GLY A 112 15.29 -5.17 -6.15
N GLY A 113 15.82 -3.97 -5.91
CA GLY A 113 15.12 -2.69 -6.06
C GLY A 113 13.88 -2.54 -5.20
N GLN A 114 14.01 -2.11 -3.93
CA GLN A 114 12.87 -1.62 -3.16
C GLN A 114 12.74 -0.10 -3.35
N GLY A 115 12.41 0.30 -4.57
CA GLY A 115 12.26 1.71 -4.91
C GLY A 115 11.52 1.86 -6.23
N TRP A 116 10.61 2.82 -6.27
CA TRP A 116 10.04 3.31 -7.53
C TRP A 116 11.17 3.93 -8.37
N GLU A 117 11.03 3.90 -9.69
CA GLU A 117 11.95 4.39 -10.73
C GLU A 117 12.50 5.83 -10.53
N VAL A 118 12.06 6.56 -9.50
CA VAL A 118 12.40 7.97 -9.23
C VAL A 118 13.08 8.17 -7.86
N GLU A 119 12.98 7.21 -6.94
CA GLU A 119 13.66 7.27 -5.64
C GLU A 119 14.24 5.89 -5.34
N ILE A 120 15.43 5.63 -5.89
CA ILE A 120 16.34 4.64 -5.30
C ILE A 120 16.75 5.22 -3.95
N ILE A 121 15.90 5.05 -2.94
CA ILE A 121 16.43 4.93 -1.59
C ILE A 121 17.43 3.77 -1.70
N ASP A 122 18.63 3.93 -1.15
CA ASP A 122 19.66 2.90 -1.02
C ASP A 122 19.11 1.75 -0.14
N THR A 123 18.04 1.10 -0.59
CA THR A 123 17.39 0.00 0.08
C THR A 123 18.26 -1.20 -0.20
N ASP A 124 18.74 -1.80 0.88
CA ASP A 124 19.31 -3.12 0.88
C ASP A 124 18.39 -4.05 0.03
N PRO A 125 18.79 -4.45 -1.20
CA PRO A 125 17.91 -5.10 -2.20
C PRO A 125 17.45 -6.51 -1.79
N GLY A 126 16.18 -6.69 -1.43
CA GLY A 126 15.57 -7.98 -1.04
C GLY A 126 14.61 -8.58 -2.07
N LEU A 127 13.86 -9.60 -1.66
CA LEU A 127 12.72 -10.12 -2.43
C LEU A 127 11.61 -9.06 -2.44
N ALA A 128 11.24 -8.56 -3.62
CA ALA A 128 10.40 -7.36 -3.75
C ALA A 128 8.91 -7.70 -3.90
N PHE A 129 8.55 -8.36 -5.01
CA PHE A 129 7.16 -8.71 -5.33
C PHE A 129 7.13 -9.93 -6.24
N TRP A 130 5.98 -10.60 -6.29
CA TRP A 130 5.66 -11.57 -7.33
C TRP A 130 4.99 -10.81 -8.47
N ARG A 131 5.61 -10.82 -9.66
CA ARG A 131 5.15 -10.05 -10.82
C ARG A 131 4.46 -10.97 -11.81
N CYS A 132 3.34 -10.51 -12.34
CA CYS A 132 2.63 -11.11 -13.46
C CYS A 132 2.59 -10.11 -14.62
N GLU A 133 3.18 -10.48 -15.76
CA GLU A 133 3.22 -9.69 -16.98
C GLU A 133 2.36 -10.34 -18.06
N VAL A 134 1.46 -9.57 -18.66
CA VAL A 134 0.52 -10.07 -19.67
C VAL A 134 0.91 -9.51 -21.03
N PHE A 135 0.98 -10.39 -22.03
CA PHE A 135 1.34 -10.05 -23.39
C PHE A 135 0.27 -10.49 -24.38
N ALA A 136 -0.09 -9.64 -25.33
CA ALA A 136 -0.88 -10.03 -26.50
C ALA A 136 0.00 -10.88 -27.42
N VAL A 137 -0.56 -11.99 -27.92
CA VAL A 137 0.09 -12.79 -28.97
C VAL A 137 -0.15 -12.09 -30.31
N GLY A 138 0.86 -11.39 -30.82
CA GLY A 138 0.78 -10.74 -32.12
C GLY A 138 1.00 -11.72 -33.28
N THR A 139 0.19 -11.65 -34.32
CA THR A 139 0.49 -12.27 -35.63
C THR A 139 1.22 -11.26 -36.50
N THR A 140 2.49 -11.49 -36.88
CA THR A 140 3.03 -10.84 -38.09
C THR A 140 3.95 -11.72 -38.91
N THR A 141 3.82 -11.49 -40.21
CA THR A 141 4.60 -11.98 -41.36
C THR A 141 6.10 -11.96 -41.13
N ASN A 142 6.77 -13.09 -41.36
CA ASN A 142 8.22 -13.35 -41.28
C ASN A 142 8.73 -13.93 -39.94
N ASP A 143 8.08 -14.99 -39.43
CA ASP A 143 8.61 -15.95 -38.44
C ASP A 143 9.07 -15.41 -37.06
N MET A 144 8.77 -14.16 -36.70
CA MET A 144 8.99 -13.62 -35.36
C MET A 144 7.68 -13.20 -34.69
N VAL A 145 7.24 -13.97 -33.68
CA VAL A 145 6.09 -13.61 -32.82
C VAL A 145 6.49 -12.42 -31.95
N LYS A 146 5.91 -11.25 -32.21
CA LYS A 146 6.06 -10.08 -31.33
C LYS A 146 5.01 -10.15 -30.22
N LEU A 147 5.47 -10.29 -28.99
CA LEU A 147 4.65 -10.15 -27.80
C LEU A 147 4.53 -8.67 -27.43
N HIS A 148 3.30 -8.16 -27.35
CA HIS A 148 3.04 -6.78 -26.93
C HIS A 148 2.53 -6.77 -25.49
N ARG A 149 3.29 -6.18 -24.55
CA ARG A 149 2.91 -6.14 -23.13
C ARG A 149 1.67 -5.27 -22.94
N ILE A 150 0.61 -5.89 -22.42
CA ILE A 150 -0.69 -5.28 -22.17
C ILE A 150 -0.74 -4.64 -20.79
N THR A 151 -0.35 -5.39 -19.75
CA THR A 151 -0.42 -4.96 -18.36
C THR A 151 0.60 -5.69 -17.48
N ILE A 152 0.83 -5.14 -16.29
CA ILE A 152 1.67 -5.71 -15.22
C ILE A 152 0.88 -5.67 -13.93
N LEU A 153 0.84 -6.79 -13.21
CA LEU A 153 0.36 -6.88 -11.84
C LEU A 153 1.55 -7.20 -10.94
N ASN A 154 1.77 -6.39 -9.90
CA ASN A 154 2.73 -6.69 -8.85
C ASN A 154 1.96 -7.07 -7.59
N PHE A 155 2.36 -8.17 -6.97
CA PHE A 155 1.79 -8.67 -5.73
C PHE A 155 2.86 -8.58 -4.64
N ASP A 156 2.57 -7.82 -3.60
CA ASP A 156 3.48 -7.65 -2.47
C ASP A 156 3.68 -8.98 -1.73
N ILE A 157 4.91 -9.17 -1.25
CA ILE A 157 5.29 -10.36 -0.49
C ILE A 157 5.42 -9.94 0.97
N GLU A 158 4.56 -10.52 1.80
CA GLU A 158 4.47 -10.18 3.21
C GLU A 158 4.63 -11.43 4.07
N SER A 159 5.25 -11.26 5.23
CA SER A 159 5.30 -12.31 6.24
C SER A 159 5.20 -11.72 7.65
N SER A 160 4.45 -12.36 8.54
CA SER A 160 4.47 -12.02 9.96
C SER A 160 5.68 -12.65 10.67
N ASN A 161 6.31 -13.68 10.07
CA ASN A 161 7.49 -14.32 10.62
C ASN A 161 8.69 -13.37 10.50
N ARG A 162 9.28 -13.01 11.65
CA ARG A 162 10.41 -12.07 11.73
C ARG A 162 11.66 -12.62 11.03
N ASP A 163 11.94 -13.91 11.18
CA ASP A 163 13.13 -14.54 10.63
C ASP A 163 13.04 -14.63 9.11
N LEU A 164 11.87 -14.98 8.56
CA LEU A 164 11.65 -14.95 7.11
C LEU A 164 11.68 -13.54 6.53
N ARG A 165 11.10 -12.55 7.23
CA ARG A 165 11.18 -11.15 6.80
C ARG A 165 12.61 -10.66 6.70
N ARG A 166 13.43 -10.99 7.71
CA ARG A 166 14.85 -10.63 7.73
C ARG A 166 15.64 -11.42 6.70
N TRP A 167 15.42 -12.73 6.58
CA TRP A 167 16.10 -13.57 5.60
C TRP A 167 15.85 -13.08 4.17
N LEU A 168 14.58 -12.94 3.79
CA LEU A 168 14.18 -12.54 2.43
C LEU A 168 14.23 -11.04 2.19
N ARG A 169 14.41 -10.24 3.25
CA ARG A 169 14.42 -8.77 3.21
C ARG A 169 13.16 -8.20 2.55
N VAL A 170 12.02 -8.80 2.89
CA VAL A 170 10.68 -8.37 2.44
C VAL A 170 10.12 -7.29 3.37
N HIS A 171 9.18 -6.49 2.86
CA HIS A 171 8.54 -5.46 3.66
C HIS A 171 7.78 -6.03 4.87
N THR A 172 7.64 -5.19 5.89
CA THR A 172 6.73 -5.51 7.00
C THR A 172 5.31 -5.43 6.48
N LYS A 173 4.51 -6.46 6.79
CA LYS A 173 3.06 -6.45 6.56
C LYS A 173 2.48 -5.10 7.02
N PRO A 174 1.82 -4.33 6.12
CA PRO A 174 1.18 -3.09 6.51
C PRO A 174 0.22 -3.32 7.67
N ALA A 175 0.10 -2.31 8.52
CA ALA A 175 -0.93 -2.27 9.54
C ALA A 175 -2.31 -2.57 8.93
N PRO A 176 -3.19 -3.35 9.59
CA PRO A 176 -4.53 -3.65 9.07
C PRO A 176 -5.38 -2.40 8.77
N GLY A 177 -5.04 -1.26 9.37
CA GLY A 177 -5.63 0.03 9.06
C GLY A 177 -4.62 1.17 9.18
N PRO A 178 -4.84 2.28 8.48
CA PRO A 178 -3.89 3.40 8.41
C PRO A 178 -3.70 4.17 9.73
N LEU A 179 -4.60 3.98 10.70
CA LEU A 179 -4.59 4.64 12.02
C LEU A 179 -4.60 3.61 13.16
N ASP A 180 -3.87 2.51 13.00
CA ASP A 180 -3.62 1.61 14.13
C ASP A 180 -2.70 2.26 15.18
N SER A 181 -2.59 1.65 16.36
CA SER A 181 -1.82 2.23 17.46
C SER A 181 -0.36 2.50 17.09
N ALA A 182 0.29 1.57 16.36
CA ALA A 182 1.68 1.72 15.96
C ALA A 182 1.87 2.88 14.96
N SER A 183 0.96 3.03 14.00
CA SER A 183 0.99 4.13 13.02
C SER A 183 0.74 5.47 13.69
N VAL A 184 -0.20 5.53 14.64
CA VAL A 184 -0.50 6.75 15.42
C VAL A 184 0.69 7.14 16.30
N GLU A 185 1.28 6.18 17.02
CA GLU A 185 2.48 6.41 17.84
C GLU A 185 3.65 6.92 16.97
N TRP A 186 3.85 6.32 15.80
CA TRP A 186 4.86 6.78 14.85
C TRP A 186 4.58 8.21 14.39
N LEU A 187 3.36 8.53 13.92
CA LEU A 187 2.98 9.88 13.50
C LEU A 187 3.18 10.92 14.62
N GLN A 188 2.78 10.59 15.85
CA GLN A 188 2.99 11.44 17.01
C GLN A 188 4.48 11.67 17.27
N SER A 189 5.32 10.63 17.15
CA SER A 189 6.77 10.75 17.30
C SER A 189 7.39 11.68 16.25
N GLN A 190 6.92 11.62 14.99
CA GLN A 190 7.39 12.49 13.92
C GLN A 190 7.01 13.95 14.17
N LEU A 191 5.77 14.19 14.61
CA LEU A 191 5.31 15.54 14.98
C LEU A 191 6.12 16.11 16.16
N GLN A 192 6.45 15.30 17.16
CA GLN A 192 7.30 15.73 18.28
C GLN A 192 8.72 16.04 17.80
N GLN A 193 9.30 15.22 16.91
CA GLN A 193 10.64 15.49 16.36
C GLN A 193 10.69 16.82 15.60
N CYS A 194 9.61 17.23 14.92
CA CYS A 194 9.51 18.56 14.31
C CYS A 194 9.61 19.70 15.34
N ASP A 195 9.07 19.51 16.55
CA ASP A 195 9.10 20.53 17.61
C ASP A 195 10.49 20.71 18.23
N TYR A 196 11.34 19.68 18.18
CA TYR A 196 12.67 19.68 18.81
C TYR A 196 13.85 19.78 17.83
N GLY A 197 13.71 19.30 16.59
CA GLY A 197 14.84 18.96 15.73
C GLY A 197 15.14 19.93 14.59
N TRP A 198 14.18 20.76 14.17
CA TRP A 198 14.39 21.72 13.10
C TRP A 198 14.33 23.15 13.60
N ASP A 199 15.43 23.89 13.40
CA ASP A 199 15.57 25.33 13.61
C ASP A 199 14.75 26.13 12.56
N LEU A 200 13.53 25.67 12.30
CA LEU A 200 12.51 26.44 11.62
C LEU A 200 12.16 27.57 12.59
N ARG A 201 12.80 28.73 12.37
CA ARG A 201 12.54 29.99 13.09
C ARG A 201 11.05 30.08 13.36
N LYS A 202 10.65 29.83 14.61
CA LYS A 202 9.26 30.00 15.01
C LYS A 202 8.94 31.46 14.71
N PRO A 203 7.93 31.75 13.87
CA PRO A 203 7.60 33.12 13.58
C PRO A 203 7.35 33.85 14.90
N GLU A 204 7.87 35.08 15.03
CA GLU A 204 7.74 35.90 16.25
C GLU A 204 6.27 36.09 16.66
N VAL A 205 5.34 35.93 15.71
CA VAL A 205 3.90 35.89 15.93
C VAL A 205 3.34 34.58 15.36
N PRO A 206 2.70 33.72 16.17
CA PRO A 206 2.02 32.54 15.67
C PRO A 206 0.86 32.96 14.75
N PHE A 207 0.87 32.48 13.51
CA PHE A 207 -0.24 32.68 12.60
C PHE A 207 -1.45 31.88 13.11
N LEU A 208 -2.58 32.57 13.27
CA LEU A 208 -3.87 31.95 13.59
C LEU A 208 -4.87 32.28 12.48
N PRO A 209 -5.48 31.26 11.84
CA PRO A 209 -6.59 31.48 10.91
C PRO A 209 -7.75 32.19 11.60
N THR A 210 -8.54 32.98 10.86
CA THR A 210 -9.74 33.63 11.41
C THR A 210 -10.80 32.64 11.87
N ARG A 211 -10.81 31.44 11.28
CA ARG A 211 -11.77 30.38 11.55
C ARG A 211 -11.08 29.02 11.53
N LEU A 212 -11.43 28.18 12.49
CA LEU A 212 -10.96 26.81 12.63
C LEU A 212 -12.14 25.85 12.68
N ILE A 213 -11.87 24.56 12.46
CA ILE A 213 -12.83 23.49 12.72
C ILE A 213 -12.38 22.79 14.01
N HIS A 214 -13.22 22.86 15.04
CA HIS A 214 -13.06 22.04 16.22
C HIS A 214 -13.55 20.63 15.91
N VAL A 215 -12.63 19.67 15.88
CA VAL A 215 -12.87 18.30 15.41
C VAL A 215 -13.56 17.40 16.43
N GLY A 216 -13.61 17.78 17.71
CA GLY A 216 -14.11 16.91 18.79
C GLY A 216 -13.09 15.86 19.21
N GLN A 217 -13.45 15.02 20.17
CA GLN A 217 -12.59 13.94 20.69
C GLN A 217 -13.07 12.56 20.23
N ASN A 218 -14.38 12.38 20.09
CA ASN A 218 -14.99 11.10 19.77
C ASN A 218 -15.54 11.07 18.34
N GLU A 219 -15.77 9.86 17.83
CA GLU A 219 -16.36 9.67 16.49
C GLU A 219 -17.73 10.35 16.34
N ASP A 220 -18.54 10.30 17.40
CA ASP A 220 -19.89 10.86 17.45
C ASP A 220 -19.93 12.39 17.60
N ASP A 221 -18.80 13.02 17.92
CA ASP A 221 -18.77 14.47 18.08
C ASP A 221 -18.96 15.15 16.72
N ALA A 222 -19.93 16.06 16.62
CA ALA A 222 -20.09 16.85 15.41
C ALA A 222 -18.95 17.89 15.30
N PRO A 223 -18.19 17.93 14.19
CA PRO A 223 -17.22 19.00 13.98
C PRO A 223 -17.95 20.34 13.88
N ARG A 224 -17.39 21.39 14.48
CA ARG A 224 -17.98 22.73 14.46
C ARG A 224 -16.98 23.80 14.06
N LEU A 225 -17.48 24.84 13.42
CA LEU A 225 -16.71 26.03 13.11
C LEU A 225 -16.47 26.83 14.40
N VAL A 226 -15.25 27.32 14.57
CA VAL A 226 -14.87 28.21 15.67
C VAL A 226 -14.27 29.47 15.08
N ILE A 227 -14.78 30.62 15.50
CA ILE A 227 -14.23 31.93 15.16
C ILE A 227 -13.12 32.21 16.17
N VAL A 228 -11.90 32.43 15.68
CA VAL A 228 -10.73 32.56 16.56
C VAL A 228 -10.80 33.82 17.41
N GLU A 229 -11.40 34.90 16.90
CA GLU A 229 -11.59 36.15 17.64
C GLU A 229 -12.35 35.94 18.95
N ASP A 230 -13.45 35.19 18.91
CA ASP A 230 -14.23 34.80 20.10
C ASP A 230 -13.38 34.00 21.11
N MET A 231 -12.39 33.21 20.63
CA MET A 231 -11.45 32.50 21.50
C MET A 231 -10.39 33.43 22.10
N LEU A 232 -9.94 34.44 21.36
CA LEU A 232 -8.98 35.44 21.85
C LEU A 232 -9.56 36.18 23.06
N GLU A 233 -10.83 36.57 22.99
CA GLU A 233 -11.56 37.23 24.07
C GLU A 233 -11.67 36.36 25.34
N SER A 234 -11.65 35.03 25.17
CA SER A 234 -11.74 34.06 26.26
C SER A 234 -10.40 33.67 26.90
N GLY A 235 -9.27 34.14 26.36
CA GLY A 235 -7.93 33.92 26.92
C GLY A 235 -7.32 32.51 26.73
N MET A 236 -7.81 31.71 25.77
CA MET A 236 -7.37 30.32 25.55
C MET A 236 -6.22 30.13 24.52
N ILE A 237 -5.49 31.19 24.18
CA ILE A 237 -4.65 31.25 22.97
C ILE A 237 -3.35 30.46 23.09
N ASP A 238 -2.68 30.57 24.24
CA ASP A 238 -1.30 30.11 24.40
C ASP A 238 -1.15 28.57 24.34
N ALA A 239 -2.26 27.84 24.35
CA ALA A 239 -2.31 26.38 24.24
C ALA A 239 -2.95 25.85 22.95
N LEU A 240 -3.35 26.73 22.02
CA LEU A 240 -4.11 26.31 20.84
C LEU A 240 -3.20 25.62 19.81
N LYS A 241 -3.37 24.30 19.67
CA LYS A 241 -2.76 23.50 18.60
C LYS A 241 -3.75 23.33 17.45
N TYR A 242 -3.30 23.55 16.23
CA TYR A 242 -4.09 23.30 15.03
C TYR A 242 -3.24 22.61 13.96
N ALA A 243 -3.90 21.85 13.10
CA ALA A 243 -3.31 21.26 11.90
C ALA A 243 -3.94 21.91 10.67
N THR A 244 -3.20 21.92 9.55
CA THR A 244 -3.72 22.37 8.26
C THR A 244 -3.62 21.24 7.26
N LEU A 245 -4.65 21.14 6.41
CA LEU A 245 -4.68 20.22 5.29
C LEU A 245 -4.43 21.01 4.02
N SER A 246 -3.32 20.73 3.34
CA SER A 246 -3.09 21.23 1.99
C SER A 246 -3.72 20.28 0.99
N TYR A 247 -4.75 20.74 0.26
CA TYR A 247 -5.45 19.91 -0.73
C TYR A 247 -6.03 20.75 -1.86
N CYS A 248 -6.17 20.13 -3.04
CA CYS A 248 -6.89 20.71 -4.17
C CYS A 248 -8.39 20.44 -4.04
N TRP A 249 -9.21 21.40 -4.46
CA TRP A 249 -10.68 21.28 -4.41
C TRP A 249 -11.27 20.28 -5.41
N GLY A 250 -10.42 19.71 -6.27
CA GLY A 250 -10.80 18.79 -7.34
C GLY A 250 -11.28 19.52 -8.59
N SER A 251 -12.01 18.78 -9.43
CA SER A 251 -12.70 19.34 -10.61
C SER A 251 -13.74 20.40 -10.21
N LYS A 252 -14.30 21.12 -11.19
CA LYS A 252 -15.37 22.08 -10.92
C LYS A 252 -16.58 21.39 -10.30
N GLU A 253 -16.88 20.17 -10.75
CA GLU A 253 -17.95 19.32 -10.25
C GLU A 253 -17.72 18.90 -8.80
N ASP A 254 -16.48 18.58 -8.42
CA ASP A 254 -16.13 18.22 -7.05
C ASP A 254 -16.15 19.43 -6.12
N ALA A 255 -15.62 20.56 -6.59
CA ALA A 255 -15.60 21.82 -5.84
C ALA A 255 -17.02 22.36 -5.53
N LEU A 256 -18.03 21.98 -6.32
CA LEU A 256 -19.44 22.28 -6.05
C LEU A 256 -20.00 21.43 -4.90
N LYS A 257 -19.48 20.22 -4.69
CA LYS A 257 -19.91 19.30 -3.62
C LYS A 257 -19.22 19.57 -2.28
N GLN A 258 -18.14 20.37 -2.28
CA GLN A 258 -17.43 20.75 -1.05
C GLN A 258 -18.33 21.62 -0.16
N THR A 259 -18.33 21.33 1.14
CA THR A 259 -19.02 22.13 2.15
C THR A 259 -18.45 23.54 2.19
N LYS A 260 -19.33 24.54 2.09
CA LYS A 260 -18.95 25.96 2.08
C LYS A 260 -19.63 26.69 3.23
N THR A 261 -18.84 27.42 4.00
CA THR A 261 -19.37 28.37 4.97
C THR A 261 -19.70 29.68 4.25
N THR A 262 -20.97 30.06 4.30
CA THR A 262 -21.50 31.33 3.77
C THR A 262 -21.95 32.22 4.93
N LYS A 263 -22.37 33.46 4.64
CA LYS A 263 -22.95 34.34 5.66
C LYS A 263 -24.20 33.73 6.30
N ASP A 264 -24.98 32.99 5.51
CA ASP A 264 -26.24 32.39 5.97
C ASP A 264 -26.02 31.12 6.80
N THR A 265 -24.91 30.39 6.54
CA THR A 265 -24.64 29.10 7.18
C THR A 265 -23.64 29.17 8.34
N ILE A 266 -23.00 30.32 8.57
CA ILE A 266 -21.94 30.45 9.58
C ILE A 266 -22.40 30.11 10.99
N LEU A 267 -23.55 30.62 11.43
CA LEU A 267 -24.07 30.38 12.78
C LEU A 267 -24.44 28.90 12.98
N THR A 268 -25.02 28.27 11.97
CA THR A 268 -25.34 26.84 11.99
C THR A 268 -24.05 26.00 12.05
N HIS A 269 -23.03 26.35 11.26
CA HIS A 269 -21.75 25.64 11.30
C HIS A 269 -21.03 25.78 12.64
N CYS A 270 -21.23 26.88 13.37
CA CYS A 270 -20.72 27.03 14.75
C CYS A 270 -21.43 26.12 15.75
N GLN A 271 -22.69 25.76 15.52
CA GLN A 271 -23.44 24.82 16.38
C GLN A 271 -23.04 23.35 16.11
N GLY A 272 -22.65 23.05 14.88
CA GLY A 272 -22.18 21.73 14.47
C GLY A 272 -22.49 21.44 13.01
N MET A 273 -21.66 20.62 12.38
CA MET A 273 -21.81 20.19 11.01
C MET A 273 -21.89 18.66 10.97
N PRO A 274 -22.89 18.07 10.31
CA PRO A 274 -22.95 16.63 10.13
C PRO A 274 -21.69 16.13 9.42
N LEU A 275 -21.00 15.13 9.96
CA LEU A 275 -19.76 14.62 9.38
C LEU A 275 -19.97 14.16 7.93
N GLY A 276 -21.11 13.53 7.63
CA GLY A 276 -21.49 13.10 6.28
C GLY A 276 -21.75 14.23 5.27
N SER A 277 -21.87 15.49 5.71
CA SER A 277 -21.96 16.65 4.82
C SER A 277 -20.60 17.11 4.30
N LEU A 278 -19.51 16.65 4.92
CA LEU A 278 -18.13 16.97 4.56
C LEU A 278 -17.61 16.03 3.49
N SER A 279 -16.69 16.52 2.65
CA SER A 279 -16.06 15.68 1.63
C SER A 279 -15.23 14.56 2.27
N PRO A 280 -15.00 13.43 1.56
CA PRO A 280 -14.21 12.32 2.07
C PRO A 280 -12.86 12.74 2.66
N VAL A 281 -12.13 13.60 1.94
CA VAL A 281 -10.82 14.13 2.35
C VAL A 281 -10.89 14.89 3.69
N VAL A 282 -11.90 15.73 3.89
CA VAL A 282 -12.08 16.47 5.15
C VAL A 282 -12.48 15.53 6.28
N ARG A 283 -13.32 14.52 6.02
CA ARG A 283 -13.70 13.51 7.03
C ARG A 283 -12.50 12.70 7.49
N ASP A 284 -11.65 12.28 6.57
CA ASP A 284 -10.44 11.51 6.90
C ASP A 284 -9.44 12.38 7.68
N THR A 285 -9.32 13.66 7.31
CA THR A 285 -8.50 14.62 8.09
C THR A 285 -9.00 14.77 9.52
N ILE A 286 -10.31 14.87 9.73
CA ILE A 286 -10.91 14.92 11.07
C ILE A 286 -10.56 13.66 11.87
N LYS A 287 -10.66 12.47 11.27
CA LYS A 287 -10.30 11.20 11.92
C LYS A 287 -8.83 11.16 12.32
N VAL A 288 -7.93 11.58 11.42
CA VAL A 288 -6.49 11.68 11.70
C VAL A 288 -6.25 12.64 12.86
N CYS A 289 -6.83 13.84 12.84
CA CYS A 289 -6.67 14.81 13.92
C CYS A 289 -7.19 14.26 15.26
N ARG A 290 -8.32 13.55 15.29
CA ARG A 290 -8.83 12.89 16.50
C ARG A 290 -7.89 11.81 17.03
N ALA A 291 -7.28 11.04 16.13
CA ALA A 291 -6.33 9.99 16.51
C ALA A 291 -5.04 10.55 17.13
N LEU A 292 -4.55 11.68 16.61
CA LEU A 292 -3.27 12.27 17.03
C LEU A 292 -3.35 13.09 18.34
N VAL A 293 -4.54 13.53 18.74
CA VAL A 293 -4.76 14.42 19.89
C VAL A 293 -5.11 13.65 21.19
N LYS A 294 -5.00 12.31 21.17
CA LYS A 294 -5.12 11.48 22.37
C LYS A 294 -3.88 11.54 23.26
#